data_AF-A0A347W8F0-F1
#
_entry.id   AF-A0A347W8F0-F1
#
_cell.length_a   1.000
_cell.length_b   1.000
_cell.length_c   1.000
_cell.angle_alpha   90.00
_cell.angle_beta   90.00
_cell.angle_gamma   90.00
#
_symmetry.space_group_name_H-M   'P 1'
#
loop_
_entity.id
_entity.type
_entity.pdbx_description
1 polymer ?
#
loop_
_entity_poly.entity_id
_entity_poly.type
_entity_poly.pdbx_seq_one_letter_code
_entity_poly.pdbx_strand_id
1 'polypeptide(L)'
;MPASFANRPVSLRVYPDKLRIIAEGQVLCVHDRIITRSHGVPGRTVYDWRHYLAVIQRKPGALRNGAPFTELPAAFRTLQDQLLRRPGGDREMAEILALVLQHDEQAVLCAVELALEDGVATKTHVLNTLHRLIDAKRTVVPRLDAPQALVLEHEPCADTGRYDILRRDSRHAS
;
A
#
# COMPACT_ATOMS: atom_id res chain seq x y z
N MET A 1 -13.26 -11.92 -12.35
CA MET A 1 -13.12 -13.24 -11.68
C MET A 1 -11.75 -13.30 -11.02
N PRO A 2 -11.65 -13.42 -9.68
CA PRO A 2 -10.37 -13.62 -9.01
C PRO A 2 -9.67 -14.88 -9.52
N ALA A 3 -8.36 -14.78 -9.79
CA ALA A 3 -7.60 -15.87 -10.37
C ALA A 3 -7.41 -17.07 -9.43
N SER A 4 -7.65 -16.90 -8.12
CA SER A 4 -7.70 -18.00 -7.15
C SER A 4 -8.81 -19.01 -7.44
N PHE A 5 -9.88 -18.60 -8.13
CA PHE A 5 -11.01 -19.44 -8.54
C PHE A 5 -10.97 -19.84 -10.02
N ALA A 6 -9.83 -19.64 -10.70
CA ALA A 6 -9.67 -20.10 -12.07
C ALA A 6 -9.90 -21.63 -12.16
N ASN A 7 -10.62 -22.06 -13.19
CA ASN A 7 -10.99 -23.47 -13.44
C ASN A 7 -11.82 -24.14 -12.32
N ARG A 8 -12.49 -23.35 -11.47
CA ARG A 8 -13.46 -23.86 -10.48
C ARG A 8 -14.88 -23.47 -10.89
N PRO A 9 -15.89 -24.33 -10.64
CA PRO A 9 -17.28 -23.95 -10.87
C PRO A 9 -17.68 -22.81 -9.93
N VAL A 10 -18.27 -21.75 -10.49
CA VAL A 10 -18.77 -20.58 -9.74
C VAL A 10 -20.21 -20.28 -10.17
N SER A 11 -20.99 -19.68 -9.27
CA SER A 11 -22.35 -19.21 -9.57
C SER A 11 -22.31 -17.77 -10.07
N LEU A 12 -22.90 -17.51 -11.24
CA LEU A 12 -23.10 -16.17 -11.78
C LEU A 12 -24.54 -15.73 -11.55
N ARG A 13 -24.73 -14.62 -10.80
CA ARG A 13 -26.02 -13.94 -10.68
C ARG A 13 -26.02 -12.69 -11.54
N VAL A 14 -26.94 -12.63 -12.49
CA VAL A 14 -27.05 -11.54 -13.48
C VAL A 14 -28.17 -10.61 -13.06
N TYR A 15 -27.84 -9.35 -12.80
CA TYR A 15 -28.78 -8.26 -12.52
C TYR A 15 -28.82 -7.29 -13.72
N PRO A 16 -29.76 -6.32 -13.73
CA PRO A 16 -29.81 -5.31 -14.79
C PRO A 16 -28.54 -4.46 -14.89
N ASP A 17 -28.01 -4.05 -13.74
CA ASP A 17 -26.86 -3.14 -13.59
C ASP A 17 -25.53 -3.86 -13.35
N LYS A 18 -25.55 -5.10 -12.83
CA LYS A 18 -24.33 -5.78 -12.37
C LYS A 18 -24.33 -7.29 -12.54
N LEU A 19 -23.13 -7.85 -12.53
CA LEU A 19 -22.82 -9.27 -12.51
C LEU A 19 -22.19 -9.58 -11.15
N ARG A 20 -22.79 -10.51 -10.39
CA ARG A 20 -22.24 -10.99 -9.11
C ARG A 20 -21.74 -12.42 -9.28
N ILE A 21 -20.52 -12.65 -8.84
CA ILE A 21 -19.86 -13.95 -8.93
C ILE A 21 -19.75 -14.49 -7.52
N ILE A 22 -20.22 -15.71 -7.31
CA ILE A 22 -20.37 -16.30 -5.99
C ILE A 22 -19.77 -17.70 -5.99
N ALA A 23 -18.98 -18.01 -4.97
CA ALA A 23 -18.48 -19.36 -4.69
C ALA A 23 -18.39 -19.53 -3.18
N GLU A 24 -18.53 -20.77 -2.69
CA GLU A 24 -18.32 -21.10 -1.25
C GLU A 24 -19.18 -20.23 -0.30
N GLY A 25 -20.39 -19.85 -0.74
CA GLY A 25 -21.31 -18.99 0.03
C GLY A 25 -20.91 -17.50 0.09
N GLN A 26 -19.81 -17.10 -0.55
CA GLN A 26 -19.28 -15.74 -0.54
C GLN A 26 -19.33 -15.09 -1.92
N VAL A 27 -19.49 -13.77 -1.94
CA VAL A 27 -19.44 -12.97 -3.17
C VAL A 27 -17.97 -12.70 -3.47
N LEU A 28 -17.46 -13.30 -4.54
CA LEU A 28 -16.07 -13.19 -4.93
C LEU A 28 -15.75 -11.82 -5.55
N CYS A 29 -16.61 -11.35 -6.45
CA CYS A 29 -16.51 -10.03 -7.04
C CYS A 29 -17.83 -9.59 -7.66
N VAL A 30 -17.93 -8.28 -7.89
CA VAL A 30 -19.06 -7.63 -8.54
C VAL A 30 -18.52 -6.78 -9.68
N HIS A 31 -19.18 -6.85 -10.84
CA HIS A 31 -18.83 -6.06 -12.01
C HIS A 31 -20.05 -5.37 -12.56
N ASP A 32 -19.89 -4.17 -13.10
CA ASP A 32 -20.96 -3.52 -13.85
C ASP A 32 -21.28 -4.31 -15.11
N ARG A 33 -22.57 -4.37 -15.43
CA ARG A 33 -23.05 -5.03 -16.63
C ARG A 33 -23.00 -4.03 -17.79
N ILE A 34 -22.11 -4.29 -18.73
CA ILE A 34 -21.93 -3.46 -19.92
C ILE A 34 -22.69 -4.10 -21.08
N ILE A 35 -23.71 -3.40 -21.59
CA ILE A 35 -24.51 -3.84 -22.74
C ILE A 35 -24.22 -2.93 -23.92
N THR A 36 -23.48 -3.45 -24.90
CA THR A 36 -23.25 -2.75 -26.17
C THR A 36 -24.37 -3.12 -27.15
N ARG A 37 -25.22 -2.15 -27.51
CA ARG A 37 -26.39 -2.38 -28.40
C ARG A 37 -26.07 -2.40 -29.90
N SER A 38 -24.85 -2.02 -30.29
CA SER A 38 -24.44 -1.99 -31.70
C SER A 38 -23.79 -3.31 -32.10
N HIS A 39 -24.40 -4.00 -33.06
CA HIS A 39 -23.91 -5.27 -33.61
C HIS A 39 -22.62 -5.14 -34.44
N GLY A 40 -22.18 -3.91 -34.75
CA GLY A 40 -20.95 -3.64 -35.50
C GLY A 40 -19.72 -3.33 -34.64
N VAL A 41 -19.87 -3.28 -33.31
CA VAL A 41 -18.76 -2.96 -32.39
C VAL A 41 -18.30 -4.24 -31.71
N PRO A 42 -16.99 -4.55 -31.67
CA PRO A 42 -16.48 -5.70 -30.95
C PRO A 42 -16.83 -5.62 -29.46
N GLY A 43 -16.94 -6.80 -28.82
CA GLY A 43 -17.20 -6.89 -27.38
C GLY A 43 -16.16 -6.13 -26.56
N ARG A 44 -16.58 -5.54 -25.43
CA ARG A 44 -15.68 -4.83 -24.51
C ARG A 44 -15.10 -5.80 -23.48
N THR A 45 -13.78 -5.89 -23.44
CA THR A 45 -13.06 -6.56 -22.35
C THR A 45 -12.73 -5.53 -21.27
N VAL A 46 -13.07 -5.85 -20.02
CA VAL A 46 -12.73 -5.04 -18.85
C VAL A 46 -11.87 -5.87 -17.93
N TYR A 47 -10.73 -5.32 -17.55
CA TYR A 47 -9.85 -5.94 -16.56
C TYR A 47 -10.05 -5.27 -15.21
N ASP A 48 -9.85 -6.05 -14.16
CA ASP A 48 -9.68 -5.51 -12.82
C ASP A 48 -8.43 -6.17 -12.24
N TRP A 49 -7.36 -5.39 -12.10
CA TRP A 49 -6.05 -5.86 -11.67
C TRP A 49 -6.09 -6.57 -10.31
N ARG A 50 -7.05 -6.22 -9.44
CA ARG A 50 -7.26 -6.85 -8.12
C ARG A 50 -7.46 -8.36 -8.25
N HIS A 51 -8.12 -8.80 -9.31
CA HIS A 51 -8.33 -10.22 -9.58
C HIS A 51 -7.06 -11.01 -9.90
N TYR A 52 -5.97 -10.33 -10.25
CA TYR A 52 -4.73 -10.95 -10.71
C TYR A 52 -3.61 -10.90 -9.66
N LEU A 53 -3.83 -10.29 -8.51
CA LEU A 53 -2.82 -10.15 -7.45
C LEU A 53 -2.26 -11.50 -6.98
N ALA A 54 -3.13 -12.49 -6.75
CA ALA A 54 -2.71 -13.84 -6.37
C ALA A 54 -1.93 -14.60 -7.47
N VAL A 55 -2.00 -14.15 -8.73
CA VAL A 55 -1.16 -14.68 -9.82
C VAL A 55 0.23 -14.07 -9.73
N ILE A 56 0.29 -12.75 -9.53
CA ILE A 56 1.53 -11.99 -9.51
C ILE A 56 2.45 -12.40 -8.36
N GLN A 57 1.90 -12.75 -7.19
CA GLN A 57 2.69 -13.32 -6.09
C GLN A 57 3.45 -14.59 -6.49
N ARG A 58 2.90 -15.41 -7.39
CA ARG A 58 3.52 -16.66 -7.88
C ARG A 58 4.36 -16.44 -9.14
N LYS A 59 3.99 -15.47 -9.97
CA LYS A 59 4.65 -15.15 -11.24
C LYS A 59 4.86 -13.63 -11.38
N PRO A 60 5.86 -13.05 -10.69
CA PRO A 60 6.11 -11.61 -10.70
C PRO A 60 6.34 -11.04 -12.10
N GLY A 61 7.00 -11.80 -12.97
CA GLY A 61 7.28 -11.37 -14.35
C GLY A 61 6.04 -11.05 -15.21
N ALA A 62 4.84 -11.50 -14.81
CA ALA A 62 3.60 -11.14 -15.51
C ALA A 62 3.21 -9.66 -15.34
N LEU A 63 3.84 -8.94 -14.40
CA LEU A 63 3.64 -7.50 -14.24
C LEU A 63 4.10 -6.67 -15.45
N ARG A 64 5.09 -7.15 -16.22
CA ARG A 64 5.70 -6.38 -17.31
C ARG A 64 4.74 -6.14 -18.49
N ASN A 65 3.96 -7.17 -18.84
CA ASN A 65 3.13 -7.19 -20.05
C ASN A 65 1.69 -7.62 -19.76
N GLY A 66 1.29 -7.71 -18.49
CA GLY A 66 -0.05 -8.15 -18.14
C GLY A 66 -1.08 -7.08 -18.47
N ALA A 67 -1.98 -7.38 -19.41
CA ALA A 67 -3.09 -6.49 -19.78
C ALA A 67 -3.88 -5.90 -18.60
N PRO A 68 -4.12 -6.63 -17.48
CA PRO A 68 -4.79 -6.03 -16.32
C PRO A 68 -4.04 -4.90 -15.64
N PHE A 69 -2.70 -4.85 -15.74
CA PHE A 69 -1.87 -3.90 -14.99
C PHE A 69 -1.65 -2.57 -15.71
N THR A 70 -2.15 -2.43 -16.94
CA THR A 70 -2.12 -1.14 -17.66
C THR A 70 -3.03 -0.11 -17.00
N GLU A 71 -4.11 -0.55 -16.36
CA GLU A 71 -5.09 0.28 -15.66
C GLU A 71 -4.78 0.47 -14.16
N LEU A 72 -3.55 0.17 -13.71
CA LEU A 72 -3.14 0.43 -12.31
C LEU A 72 -3.25 1.93 -11.97
N PRO A 73 -3.61 2.30 -10.73
CA PRO A 73 -3.52 3.68 -10.25
C PRO A 73 -2.15 4.32 -10.52
N ALA A 74 -2.12 5.64 -10.72
CA ALA A 74 -0.92 6.36 -11.17
C ALA A 74 0.29 6.14 -10.27
N ALA A 75 0.11 6.21 -8.94
CA ALA A 75 1.18 5.99 -7.98
C ALA A 75 1.80 4.58 -8.10
N PHE A 76 0.97 3.54 -8.28
CA PHE A 76 1.47 2.18 -8.50
C PHE A 76 2.25 2.06 -9.81
N ARG A 77 1.83 2.75 -10.88
CA ARG A 77 2.60 2.76 -12.15
C ARG A 77 3.95 3.44 -11.98
N THR A 78 4.00 4.59 -11.33
CA THR A 78 5.26 5.30 -11.05
C THR A 78 6.19 4.45 -10.17
N LEU A 79 5.66 3.78 -9.15
CA LEU A 79 6.42 2.86 -8.33
C LEU A 79 6.96 1.67 -9.16
N GLN A 80 6.11 1.08 -10.01
CA GLN A 80 6.49 0.00 -10.91
C GLN A 80 7.64 0.41 -11.84
N ASP A 81 7.57 1.59 -12.45
CA ASP A 81 8.62 2.11 -13.34
C ASP A 81 9.96 2.32 -12.63
N GLN A 82 9.95 2.68 -11.35
CA GLN A 82 11.17 2.82 -10.55
C GLN A 82 11.73 1.46 -10.13
N LEU A 83 10.88 0.54 -9.68
CA LEU A 83 11.30 -0.78 -9.20
C LEU A 83 11.79 -1.68 -10.35
N LEU A 84 11.12 -1.68 -11.50
CA LEU A 84 11.47 -2.56 -12.63
C LEU A 84 12.85 -2.27 -13.26
N ARG A 85 13.46 -1.12 -12.95
CA ARG A 85 14.85 -0.79 -13.34
C ARG A 85 15.90 -1.58 -12.56
N ARG A 86 15.53 -2.12 -11.39
CA ARG A 86 16.42 -2.86 -10.49
C ARG A 86 16.23 -4.37 -10.68
N PRO A 87 17.28 -5.19 -10.54
CA PRO A 87 17.13 -6.64 -10.52
C PRO A 87 16.26 -7.06 -9.34
N GLY A 88 15.22 -7.89 -9.59
CA GLY A 88 14.28 -8.35 -8.57
C GLY A 88 13.16 -7.37 -8.19
N GLY A 89 13.11 -6.19 -8.82
CA GLY A 89 12.06 -5.19 -8.53
C GLY A 89 10.65 -5.61 -8.97
N ASP A 90 10.52 -6.58 -9.87
CA ASP A 90 9.23 -7.20 -10.20
C ASP A 90 8.67 -8.00 -9.02
N ARG A 91 9.52 -8.72 -8.30
CA ARG A 91 9.14 -9.43 -7.07
C ARG A 91 8.77 -8.46 -5.96
N GLU A 92 9.56 -7.40 -5.80
CA GLU A 92 9.28 -6.36 -4.81
C GLU A 92 7.94 -5.67 -5.10
N MET A 93 7.69 -5.28 -6.35
CA MET A 93 6.42 -4.71 -6.78
C MET A 93 5.25 -5.68 -6.57
N ALA A 94 5.44 -6.96 -6.88
CA ALA A 94 4.44 -8.02 -6.66
C ALA A 94 4.05 -8.13 -5.17
N GLU A 95 5.04 -8.04 -4.28
CA GLU A 95 4.83 -8.09 -2.83
C GLU A 95 4.11 -6.83 -2.30
N ILE A 96 4.40 -5.65 -2.86
CA ILE A 96 3.68 -4.41 -2.51
C ILE A 96 2.23 -4.46 -2.99
N LEU A 97 1.97 -4.85 -4.23
CA LEU A 97 0.60 -4.98 -4.75
C LEU A 97 -0.23 -6.02 -3.97
N ALA A 98 0.42 -7.07 -3.47
CA ALA A 98 -0.23 -8.07 -2.64
C ALA A 98 -0.72 -7.53 -1.30
N LEU A 99 -0.20 -6.40 -0.80
CA LEU A 99 -0.70 -5.76 0.42
C LEU A 99 -2.18 -5.38 0.32
N VAL A 100 -2.66 -5.09 -0.90
CA VAL A 100 -4.08 -4.78 -1.17
C VAL A 100 -5.01 -5.97 -0.87
N LEU A 101 -4.49 -7.20 -0.79
CA LEU A 101 -5.27 -8.37 -0.39
C LEU A 101 -5.51 -8.42 1.13
N GLN A 102 -4.70 -7.71 1.92
CA GLN A 102 -4.69 -7.78 3.38
C GLN A 102 -5.09 -6.46 4.05
N HIS A 103 -4.97 -5.36 3.32
CA HIS A 103 -5.22 -4.01 3.79
C HIS A 103 -6.21 -3.29 2.87
N ASP A 104 -6.80 -2.22 3.40
CA ASP A 104 -7.60 -1.30 2.59
C ASP A 104 -6.76 -0.74 1.43
N GLU A 105 -7.33 -0.77 0.21
CA GLU A 105 -6.63 -0.35 -1.00
C GLU A 105 -6.18 1.11 -0.92
N GLN A 106 -7.03 2.00 -0.40
CA GLN A 106 -6.72 3.42 -0.31
C GLN A 106 -5.59 3.68 0.69
N ALA A 107 -5.52 2.91 1.78
CA ALA A 107 -4.40 2.97 2.70
C ALA A 107 -3.07 2.56 2.03
N VAL A 108 -3.07 1.48 1.23
CA VAL A 108 -1.88 1.05 0.49
C VAL A 108 -1.48 2.06 -0.58
N LEU A 109 -2.46 2.60 -1.33
CA LEU A 109 -2.21 3.62 -2.34
C LEU A 109 -1.58 4.87 -1.72
N CYS A 110 -2.15 5.37 -0.61
CA CYS A 110 -1.62 6.50 0.13
C CYS A 110 -0.20 6.24 0.66
N ALA A 111 0.08 5.03 1.17
CA ALA A 111 1.43 4.66 1.61
C ALA A 111 2.44 4.67 0.45
N VAL A 112 2.02 4.26 -0.76
CA VAL A 112 2.86 4.33 -1.96
C VAL A 112 3.08 5.76 -2.42
N GLU A 113 2.06 6.61 -2.39
CA GLU A 113 2.18 8.03 -2.73
C GLU A 113 3.19 8.72 -1.82
N LEU A 114 3.06 8.56 -0.50
CA LEU A 114 4.00 9.11 0.48
C LEU A 114 5.43 8.55 0.28
N ALA A 115 5.58 7.26 0.00
CA ALA A 115 6.89 6.67 -0.27
C ALA A 115 7.56 7.25 -1.53
N LEU A 116 6.78 7.58 -2.56
CA LEU A 116 7.26 8.23 -3.76
C LEU A 116 7.63 9.70 -3.50
N GLU A 117 6.84 10.41 -2.69
CA GLU A 117 7.13 11.79 -2.25
C GLU A 117 8.42 11.87 -1.44
N ASP A 118 8.66 10.90 -0.56
CA ASP A 118 9.91 10.75 0.20
C ASP A 118 11.12 10.37 -0.69
N GLY A 119 10.87 10.02 -1.97
CA GLY A 119 11.90 9.55 -2.90
C GLY A 119 12.42 8.13 -2.60
N VAL A 120 11.75 7.39 -1.72
CA VAL A 120 12.18 6.05 -1.26
C VAL A 120 11.21 4.98 -1.77
N ALA A 121 11.36 4.61 -3.04
CA ALA A 121 10.65 3.49 -3.66
C ALA A 121 11.26 2.14 -3.22
N THR A 122 10.91 1.69 -2.01
CA THR A 122 11.23 0.36 -1.48
C THR A 122 10.03 -0.22 -0.74
N LYS A 123 9.87 -1.55 -0.78
CA LYS A 123 8.84 -2.28 -0.05
C LYS A 123 8.87 -1.99 1.44
N THR A 124 10.06 -1.96 2.03
CA THR A 124 10.23 -1.72 3.47
C THR A 124 9.69 -0.34 3.86
N HIS A 125 9.98 0.69 3.06
CA HIS A 125 9.48 2.04 3.33
C HIS A 125 7.97 2.14 3.16
N VAL A 126 7.41 1.53 2.11
CA VAL A 126 5.95 1.45 1.90
C VAL A 126 5.26 0.74 3.07
N LEU A 127 5.79 -0.40 3.51
CA LEU A 127 5.25 -1.15 4.66
C LEU A 127 5.29 -0.34 5.95
N ASN A 128 6.41 0.32 6.24
CA ASN A 128 6.56 1.16 7.42
C ASN A 128 5.56 2.32 7.40
N THR A 129 5.41 2.97 6.24
CA THR A 129 4.45 4.06 6.05
C THR A 129 3.01 3.56 6.21
N LEU A 130 2.69 2.42 5.63
CA LEU A 130 1.37 1.79 5.77
C LEU A 130 1.05 1.46 7.23
N HIS A 131 1.98 0.86 7.98
CA HIS A 131 1.80 0.58 9.40
C HIS A 131 1.58 1.88 10.19
N ARG A 132 2.36 2.93 9.92
CA ARG A 132 2.17 4.24 10.56
C ARG A 132 0.80 4.85 10.25
N LEU A 133 0.29 4.72 9.02
CA LEU A 133 -1.04 5.21 8.65
C LEU A 133 -2.16 4.45 9.36
N ILE A 134 -2.02 3.13 9.48
CA ILE A 134 -2.98 2.27 10.16
C ILE A 134 -2.95 2.53 11.68
N ASP A 135 -1.76 2.62 12.26
CA ASP A 135 -1.58 2.87 13.69
C ASP A 135 -2.00 4.28 14.08
N ALA A 136 -1.65 5.31 13.32
CA ALA A 136 -2.08 6.70 13.59
C ALA A 136 -3.60 6.86 13.56
N LYS A 137 -4.31 6.11 12.71
CA LYS A 137 -5.78 6.05 12.74
C LYS A 137 -6.30 5.42 14.04
N ARG A 138 -5.54 4.51 14.64
CA ARG A 138 -5.89 3.81 15.89
C ARG A 138 -5.47 4.58 17.14
N THR A 139 -4.41 5.39 17.05
CA THR A 139 -3.85 6.20 18.15
C THR A 139 -4.05 7.69 17.89
N VAL A 140 -5.32 8.12 17.85
CA VAL A 140 -5.62 9.50 18.25
C VAL A 140 -5.48 9.54 19.78
N VAL A 141 -4.24 9.59 20.26
CA VAL A 141 -3.99 9.90 21.67
C VAL A 141 -4.38 11.37 21.82
N PRO A 142 -5.40 11.71 22.63
CA PRO A 142 -5.71 13.10 22.88
C PRO A 142 -4.44 13.75 23.42
N ARG A 143 -4.11 14.96 22.91
CA ARG A 143 -3.04 15.75 23.51
C ARG A 143 -3.34 15.84 25.01
N LEU A 144 -2.46 15.25 25.81
CA LEU A 144 -2.54 15.42 27.25
C LEU A 144 -2.18 16.88 27.50
N ASP A 145 -3.19 17.70 27.78
CA ASP A 145 -2.96 19.01 28.35
C ASP A 145 -2.24 18.78 29.67
N ALA A 146 -0.98 19.20 29.75
CA ALA A 146 -0.17 19.01 30.94
C ALA A 146 -0.93 19.67 32.11
N PRO A 147 -1.30 18.91 33.16
CA PRO A 147 -1.97 19.50 34.31
C PRO A 147 -1.11 20.63 34.88
N GLN A 148 -1.74 21.71 35.32
CA GLN A 148 -1.07 22.92 35.80
C GLN A 148 -0.11 22.65 36.98
N ALA A 149 -0.22 21.49 37.63
CA ALA A 149 0.69 21.00 38.66
C ALA A 149 2.05 20.49 38.12
N LEU A 150 2.21 20.29 36.81
CA LEU A 150 3.45 19.85 36.15
C LEU A 150 4.17 21.00 35.43
N VAL A 151 3.91 22.25 35.84
CA VAL A 151 4.71 23.39 35.40
C VAL A 151 6.09 23.29 36.06
N LEU A 152 7.13 23.15 35.24
CA LEU A 152 8.50 23.08 35.73
C LEU A 152 8.89 24.44 36.31
N GLU A 153 9.27 24.47 37.59
CA GLU A 153 9.84 25.70 38.20
C GLU A 153 11.16 26.11 37.52
N HIS A 154 11.88 25.13 36.97
CA HIS A 154 13.13 25.33 36.25
C HIS A 154 13.05 24.62 34.90
N GLU A 155 12.97 25.41 33.83
CA GLU A 155 13.04 24.84 32.49
C GLU A 155 14.42 24.23 32.23
N PRO A 156 14.49 23.04 31.62
CA PRO A 156 15.76 22.45 31.25
C PRO A 156 16.42 23.32 30.18
N CYS A 157 17.50 24.02 30.56
CA CYS A 157 18.36 24.69 29.61
C CYS A 157 19.27 23.64 28.95
N ALA A 158 19.15 23.49 27.63
CA ALA A 158 20.02 22.63 26.83
C ALA A 158 21.41 23.28 26.67
N ASP A 159 22.20 23.27 27.75
CA ASP A 159 23.57 23.79 27.79
C ASP A 159 24.59 22.65 27.68
N THR A 160 25.07 22.40 26.46
CA THR A 160 26.10 21.40 26.17
C THR A 160 27.48 21.78 26.73
N GLY A 161 27.72 23.06 27.06
CA GLY A 161 28.98 23.57 27.61
C GLY A 161 29.28 23.07 29.02
N ARG A 162 28.25 22.61 29.76
CA ARG A 162 28.42 21.95 31.06
C ARG A 162 29.35 20.72 31.01
N TYR A 163 29.32 19.98 29.91
CA TYR A 163 30.21 18.82 29.73
C TYR A 163 31.67 19.23 29.47
N ASP A 164 31.89 20.37 28.80
CA ASP A 164 33.24 20.87 28.52
C ASP A 164 33.96 21.32 29.80
N ILE A 165 33.22 21.81 30.80
CA ILE A 165 33.75 22.17 32.12
C ILE A 165 34.25 20.92 32.85
N LEU A 166 33.44 19.85 32.90
CA LEU A 166 33.82 18.57 33.51
C LEU A 166 35.05 17.94 32.85
N ARG A 167 35.23 18.17 31.54
CA ARG A 167 36.37 17.68 30.76
C ARG A 167 37.66 18.47 30.99
N ARG A 168 37.60 19.69 31.55
CA ARG A 168 38.77 20.50 31.88
C ARG A 168 39.38 20.14 33.24
N ASP A 169 38.56 19.67 34.19
CA ASP A 169 39.00 19.29 35.54
C ASP A 169 39.67 17.91 35.60
N SER A 170 39.53 17.09 34.55
CA SER A 170 40.18 15.77 34.43
C SER A 170 41.49 15.84 33.63
N ARG A 171 42.34 16.83 33.93
CA ARG A 171 43.79 16.73 33.66
C ARG A 171 44.48 16.10 34.86
N HIS A 172 44.18 14.82 35.12
CA HIS A 172 45.09 14.02 35.93
C HIS A 172 46.37 13.83 35.11
N ALA A 173 47.43 14.47 35.62
CA ALA A 173 48.73 14.60 34.99
C ALA A 173 49.44 13.24 34.80
N SER A 174 50.45 13.32 33.92
CA SER A 174 51.45 12.35 33.49
C SER A 174 51.99 11.38 34.52
#